data_AF-A0A8T3YM59-F1
#
_entry.id   AF-A0A8T3YM59-F1
#
_cell.length_a   1.000
_cell.length_b   1.000
_cell.length_c   1.000
_cell.angle_alpha   90.00
_cell.angle_beta   90.00
_cell.angle_gamma   90.00
#
_symmetry.space_group_name_H-M   'P 1'
#
loop_
_entity.id
_entity.type
_entity.pdbx_description
1 polymer ?
#
loop_
_entity_poly.entity_id
_entity_poly.type
_entity_poly.pdbx_seq_one_letter_code
_entity_poly.pdbx_strand_id
1 'polypeptide(L)'
;MRGSLFLMLISIAAVFLSGCPIVITGSLEIHITDGAGNPVNRALVTVERIGFPQTNVVETDSSGFSSLELDAGYYNVSVSKDWYDTYSFSSAVEIVPSRVKKLTGVIKPAKKLLKVAIIDATFFNDGHSYKDGVQIAERVLKEKRPDLVVFQEYMFSGPEWISDPGFIYAEKVDSGYYTLREGNDFEMFAYITKVMDLAKTYGANILITVRTSQPGLPTNMSAIMVDAHGLIPYIYLKSFNAAQFSSAKLSSIKNRDGQEFSYFVNICFDNVIGPENDEQFNADLLLKPGYGSGWKFGLAATEYHQNGSVSEEIYKFSDSKYKAGPLAVYGISSAEELASRIKLSSAPFSWIPKVRQDISSKKLLNGSGYIIHADPVDTSGVIPYIEGNNPKNLDYGPGFEYIYFELEFQVKAIFPEKSGVIISGR
;
A
#
# COMPACT_ATOMS: atom_id res chain seq x y z
N MET A 1 -10.72 -34.69 89.80
CA MET A 1 -11.37 -33.98 88.67
C MET A 1 -10.27 -33.33 87.84
N ARG A 2 -10.05 -33.83 86.62
CA ARG A 2 -9.01 -33.41 85.67
C ARG A 2 -9.70 -32.65 84.53
N GLY A 3 -9.29 -31.42 84.28
CA GLY A 3 -9.77 -30.66 83.11
C GLY A 3 -9.53 -29.17 83.27
N SER A 4 -8.37 -28.66 82.81
CA SER A 4 -8.14 -27.25 82.41
C SER A 4 -6.64 -27.01 82.11
N LEU A 5 -6.06 -27.71 81.14
CA LEU A 5 -4.69 -27.37 80.69
C LEU A 5 -4.41 -27.66 79.21
N PHE A 6 -5.43 -27.92 78.39
CA PHE A 6 -5.24 -28.33 76.98
C PHE A 6 -5.71 -27.29 75.95
N LEU A 7 -6.25 -26.14 76.38
CA LEU A 7 -6.82 -25.14 75.47
C LEU A 7 -5.97 -23.87 75.30
N MET A 8 -4.83 -23.74 75.99
CA MET A 8 -3.99 -22.53 75.89
C MET A 8 -2.79 -22.65 74.94
N LEU A 9 -2.53 -23.85 74.38
CA LEU A 9 -1.41 -24.10 73.44
C LEU A 9 -1.82 -24.03 71.96
N ILE A 10 -3.12 -23.93 71.64
CA ILE A 10 -3.59 -23.79 70.25
C ILE A 10 -3.64 -22.32 69.80
N SER A 11 -3.62 -21.36 70.74
CA SER A 11 -3.69 -19.92 70.41
C SER A 11 -2.35 -19.26 70.09
N ILE A 12 -1.21 -19.90 70.39
CA ILE A 12 0.13 -19.34 70.07
C ILE A 12 0.68 -19.88 68.74
N ALA A 13 0.20 -21.04 68.26
CA ALA A 13 0.57 -21.55 66.94
C ALA A 13 -0.18 -20.85 65.79
N ALA A 14 -1.30 -20.16 66.07
CA ALA A 14 -2.08 -19.44 65.05
C ALA A 14 -1.58 -18.01 64.76
N VAL A 15 -0.62 -17.49 65.54
CA VAL A 15 -0.09 -16.12 65.37
C VAL A 15 1.17 -16.08 64.46
N PHE A 16 1.74 -17.23 64.09
CA PHE A 16 2.91 -17.32 63.21
C PHE A 16 2.62 -17.69 61.75
N LEU A 17 1.35 -17.86 61.36
CA LEU A 17 0.94 -18.19 59.99
C LEU A 17 0.36 -17.00 59.20
N SER A 18 0.39 -15.79 59.75
CA SER A 18 0.21 -14.55 58.99
C SER A 18 1.56 -13.96 58.57
N GLY A 19 2.53 -14.83 58.22
CA GLY A 19 3.77 -14.40 57.60
C GLY A 19 3.39 -13.72 56.30
N CYS A 20 3.42 -12.38 56.30
CA CYS A 20 3.33 -11.59 55.08
C CYS A 20 4.38 -12.18 54.14
N PRO A 21 3.99 -12.81 53.01
CA PRO A 21 4.97 -13.36 52.10
C PRO A 21 5.90 -12.21 51.75
N ILE A 22 7.19 -12.36 52.06
CA ILE A 22 8.19 -11.39 51.66
C ILE A 22 8.23 -11.50 50.14
N VAL A 23 7.50 -10.60 49.47
CA VAL A 23 7.55 -10.50 48.02
C VAL A 23 8.91 -9.93 47.70
N ILE A 24 9.80 -10.77 47.17
CA ILE A 24 11.13 -10.35 46.79
C ILE A 24 11.05 -9.84 45.35
N THR A 25 11.00 -8.51 45.21
CA THR A 25 10.86 -7.83 43.91
C THR A 25 12.20 -7.34 43.39
N GLY A 26 12.29 -7.20 42.07
CA GLY A 26 13.29 -6.41 41.36
C GLY A 26 12.60 -5.41 40.43
N SER A 27 13.37 -4.54 39.79
CA SER A 27 12.86 -3.55 38.84
C SER A 27 13.32 -3.85 37.42
N LEU A 28 12.44 -3.65 36.45
CA LEU A 28 12.69 -3.75 35.02
C LEU A 28 12.50 -2.36 34.40
N GLU A 29 13.59 -1.80 33.88
CA GLU A 29 13.61 -0.54 33.12
C GLU A 29 13.75 -0.84 31.64
N ILE A 30 12.87 -0.28 30.82
CA ILE A 30 12.85 -0.53 29.37
C ILE A 30 12.85 0.81 28.64
N HIS A 31 13.81 0.97 27.73
CA HIS A 31 13.92 2.13 26.85
C HIS A 31 13.71 1.72 25.40
N ILE A 32 12.73 2.33 24.73
CA ILE A 32 12.33 2.01 23.37
C ILE A 32 12.57 3.17 22.44
N THR A 33 13.34 2.92 21.39
CA THR A 33 13.56 3.88 20.30
C THR A 33 13.10 3.32 18.96
N ASP A 34 12.91 4.19 17.98
CA ASP A 34 12.73 3.81 16.59
C ASP A 34 14.09 3.51 15.91
N GLY A 35 14.05 3.10 14.63
CA GLY A 35 15.25 2.84 13.84
C GLY A 35 16.15 4.07 13.57
N ALA A 36 15.65 5.27 13.82
CA ALA A 36 16.41 6.53 13.74
C ALA A 36 16.95 6.97 15.11
N GLY A 37 16.67 6.23 16.18
CA GLY A 37 17.09 6.54 17.55
C GLY A 37 16.16 7.51 18.29
N ASN A 38 15.00 7.87 17.73
CA ASN A 38 14.04 8.71 18.43
C ASN A 38 13.26 7.87 19.46
N PRO A 39 12.93 8.43 20.63
CA PRO A 39 12.12 7.71 21.62
C PRO A 39 10.71 7.44 21.12
N VAL A 40 10.20 6.22 21.35
CA VAL A 40 8.83 5.86 20.99
C VAL A 40 7.91 6.05 22.20
N ASN A 41 7.04 7.05 22.11
CA ASN A 41 6.03 7.33 23.13
C ASN A 41 4.84 6.35 23.05
N ARG A 42 4.31 5.97 24.23
CA ARG A 42 3.13 5.12 24.39
C ARG A 42 3.23 3.76 23.70
N ALA A 43 4.43 3.18 23.64
CA ALA A 43 4.61 1.80 23.22
C ALA A 43 4.16 0.87 24.35
N LEU A 44 3.33 -0.12 24.04
CA LEU A 44 2.84 -1.12 24.97
C LEU A 44 3.93 -2.18 25.19
N VAL A 45 4.49 -2.18 26.39
CA VAL A 45 5.41 -3.20 26.88
C VAL A 45 4.60 -4.27 27.60
N THR A 46 4.64 -5.49 27.08
CA THR A 46 4.02 -6.68 27.69
C THR A 46 5.10 -7.55 28.30
N VAL A 47 4.94 -7.87 29.59
CA VAL A 47 5.89 -8.67 30.38
C VAL A 47 5.15 -9.89 30.94
N GLU A 48 5.49 -11.07 30.43
CA GLU A 48 4.85 -12.34 30.76
C GLU A 48 5.80 -13.23 31.55
N ARG A 49 5.37 -13.69 32.73
CA ARG A 49 6.21 -14.55 33.57
C ARG A 49 6.23 -15.97 33.00
N ILE A 50 7.42 -16.53 32.79
CA ILE A 50 7.55 -17.88 32.24
C ILE A 50 7.08 -18.90 33.27
N GLY A 51 6.14 -19.76 32.89
CA GLY A 51 5.58 -20.81 33.74
C GLY A 51 4.45 -20.34 34.67
N PHE A 52 4.01 -19.08 34.58
CA PHE A 52 2.92 -18.54 35.39
C PHE A 52 1.98 -17.69 34.53
N PRO A 53 0.66 -17.64 34.80
CA PRO A 53 -0.31 -16.85 34.03
C PRO A 53 -0.27 -15.34 34.35
N GLN A 54 0.88 -14.82 34.77
CA GLN A 54 1.04 -13.43 35.17
C GLN A 54 1.55 -12.60 33.98
N THR A 55 0.75 -11.62 33.58
CA THR A 55 1.08 -10.66 32.52
C THR A 55 0.95 -9.25 33.05
N ASN A 56 1.98 -8.44 32.85
CA ASN A 56 1.97 -7.00 33.14
C ASN A 56 2.05 -6.23 31.82
N VAL A 57 1.28 -5.16 31.69
CA VAL A 57 1.30 -4.28 30.51
C VAL A 57 1.49 -2.85 30.96
N VAL A 58 2.49 -2.16 30.42
CA VAL A 58 2.74 -0.73 30.68
C VAL A 58 3.02 0.01 29.38
N GLU A 59 2.78 1.32 29.37
CA GLU A 59 3.15 2.19 28.25
C GLU A 59 4.48 2.89 28.50
N THR A 60 5.27 3.12 27.45
CA THR A 60 6.41 4.05 27.51
C THR A 60 5.95 5.51 27.57
N ASP A 61 6.72 6.35 28.24
CA ASP A 61 6.52 7.80 28.27
C ASP A 61 7.08 8.51 27.03
N SER A 62 7.05 9.85 27.02
CA SER A 62 7.57 10.66 25.90
C SER A 62 9.08 10.54 25.67
N SER A 63 9.83 10.02 26.64
CA SER A 63 11.25 9.70 26.51
C SER A 63 11.49 8.27 26.02
N GLY A 64 10.43 7.52 25.73
CA GLY A 64 10.48 6.12 25.33
C GLY A 64 10.75 5.18 26.50
N PHE A 65 10.57 5.64 27.73
CA PHE A 65 10.93 4.91 28.93
C PHE A 65 9.72 4.32 29.65
N SER A 66 9.88 3.12 30.19
CA SER A 66 8.93 2.51 31.12
C SER A 66 9.68 1.77 32.24
N SER A 67 9.05 1.66 33.40
CA SER A 67 9.60 0.91 34.55
C SER A 67 8.50 0.09 35.22
N LEU A 68 8.83 -1.14 35.63
CA LEU A 68 7.96 -2.01 36.40
C LEU A 68 8.72 -2.59 37.59
N GLU A 69 8.01 -2.78 38.71
CA GLU A 69 8.46 -3.68 39.78
C GLU A 69 7.83 -5.06 39.57
N LEU A 70 8.66 -6.10 39.60
CA LEU A 70 8.27 -7.47 39.28
C LEU A 70 8.83 -8.42 40.32
N ASP A 71 8.13 -9.52 40.57
CA ASP A 71 8.66 -10.63 41.38
C ASP A 71 9.93 -11.19 40.74
N ALA A 72 10.84 -11.70 41.56
CA ALA A 72 11.98 -12.45 41.07
C ALA A 72 11.55 -13.63 40.17
N GLY A 73 12.22 -13.80 39.03
CA GLY A 73 11.90 -14.85 38.06
C GLY A 73 12.32 -14.52 36.63
N TYR A 74 11.91 -15.37 35.69
CA TYR A 74 12.19 -15.21 34.27
C TYR A 74 10.94 -14.76 33.51
N TYR A 75 11.11 -13.82 32.59
CA TYR A 75 10.02 -13.20 31.84
C TYR A 75 10.29 -13.15 30.34
N ASN A 76 9.24 -13.31 29.55
CA ASN A 76 9.23 -12.88 28.16
C ASN A 76 8.81 -11.41 28.12
N VAL A 77 9.53 -10.60 27.35
CA VAL A 77 9.23 -9.18 27.19
C VAL A 77 9.01 -8.90 25.71
N SER A 78 7.87 -8.31 25.39
CA SER A 78 7.55 -7.83 24.05
C SER A 78 7.06 -6.39 24.09
N VAL A 79 7.22 -5.69 22.97
CA VAL A 79 6.90 -4.30 22.80
C VAL A 79 6.10 -4.16 21.52
N SER A 80 4.94 -3.54 21.61
CA SER A 80 4.07 -3.27 20.48
C SER A 80 3.69 -1.80 20.45
N LYS A 81 3.50 -1.26 19.26
CA LYS A 81 2.96 0.08 19.05
C LYS A 81 2.24 0.05 17.71
N ASP A 82 1.08 0.70 17.64
CA ASP A 82 0.42 0.90 16.34
C ASP A 82 1.43 1.43 15.34
N TRP A 83 1.40 0.87 14.14
CA TRP A 83 2.26 1.26 13.02
C TRP A 83 3.74 0.87 13.16
N TYR A 84 4.10 0.07 14.17
CA TYR A 84 5.43 -0.53 14.33
C TYR A 84 5.32 -2.06 14.34
N ASP A 85 6.40 -2.72 13.94
CA ASP A 85 6.57 -4.15 14.16
C ASP A 85 6.61 -4.45 15.66
N THR A 86 6.04 -5.58 16.07
CA THR A 86 6.20 -6.07 17.44
C THR A 86 7.62 -6.54 17.65
N TYR A 87 8.28 -6.00 18.67
CA TYR A 87 9.63 -6.39 19.05
C TYR A 87 9.58 -7.29 20.27
N SER A 88 10.18 -8.47 20.18
CA SER A 88 10.33 -9.38 21.33
C SER A 88 11.80 -9.52 21.66
N PHE A 89 12.14 -9.41 22.94
CA PHE A 89 13.51 -9.67 23.40
C PHE A 89 13.81 -11.16 23.22
N SER A 90 14.94 -11.47 22.57
CA SER A 90 15.26 -12.83 22.09
C SER A 90 15.50 -13.85 23.20
N SER A 91 15.69 -13.39 24.44
CA SER A 91 16.03 -14.23 25.58
C SER A 91 15.15 -13.88 26.76
N ALA A 92 14.83 -14.89 27.56
CA ALA A 92 14.16 -14.71 28.84
C ALA A 92 14.92 -13.72 29.71
N VAL A 93 14.20 -12.77 30.30
CA VAL A 93 14.73 -11.70 31.12
C VAL A 93 14.62 -12.12 32.58
N GLU A 94 15.76 -12.27 33.24
CA GLU A 94 15.81 -12.57 34.67
C GLU A 94 15.67 -11.29 35.50
N ILE A 95 14.69 -11.29 36.40
CA ILE A 95 14.51 -10.30 37.45
C ILE A 95 15.05 -10.86 38.75
N VAL A 96 15.99 -10.13 39.35
CA VAL A 96 16.67 -10.50 40.58
C VAL A 96 16.26 -9.53 41.69
N PRO A 97 16.03 -10.03 42.92
CA PRO A 97 15.78 -9.23 44.11
C PRO A 97 16.64 -7.97 44.24
N SER A 98 16.00 -6.82 44.48
CA SER A 98 16.65 -5.54 44.75
C SER A 98 17.62 -5.07 43.66
N ARG A 99 17.52 -5.61 42.43
CA ARG A 99 18.30 -5.20 41.27
C ARG A 99 17.42 -4.55 40.22
N VAL A 100 18.03 -3.66 39.45
CA VAL A 100 17.43 -3.05 38.27
C VAL A 100 17.98 -3.76 37.03
N LYS A 101 17.10 -4.36 36.24
CA LYS A 101 17.42 -4.89 34.91
C LYS A 101 17.06 -3.82 33.89
N LYS A 102 18.03 -3.42 33.05
CA LYS A 102 17.81 -2.46 31.97
C LYS A 102 17.77 -3.16 30.62
N LEU A 103 16.79 -2.83 29.80
CA LEU A 103 16.66 -3.29 28.44
C LEU A 103 16.51 -2.10 27.49
N THR A 104 17.10 -2.21 26.31
CA THR A 104 16.89 -1.26 25.23
C THR A 104 16.36 -2.02 24.02
N GLY A 105 15.22 -1.59 23.51
CA GLY A 105 14.57 -2.15 22.33
C GLY A 105 14.52 -1.14 21.20
N VAL A 106 14.73 -1.61 19.97
CA VAL A 106 14.51 -0.79 18.77
C VAL A 106 13.34 -1.38 18.02
N ILE A 107 12.24 -0.64 17.94
CA ILE A 107 11.08 -1.03 17.13
C ILE A 107 11.12 -0.33 15.78
N LYS A 108 10.75 -1.02 14.71
CA LYS A 108 10.77 -0.48 13.35
C LYS A 108 9.35 -0.17 12.90
N PRO A 109 9.11 0.89 12.11
CA PRO A 109 7.82 1.10 11.49
C PRO A 109 7.38 -0.17 10.76
N ALA A 110 6.13 -0.55 10.92
CA ALA A 110 5.55 -1.66 10.22
C ALA A 110 5.65 -1.41 8.72
N LYS A 111 5.89 -2.47 7.97
CA LYS A 111 5.92 -2.42 6.51
C LYS A 111 4.63 -3.00 5.97
N LYS A 112 4.02 -2.29 5.02
CA LYS A 112 2.96 -2.86 4.19
C LYS A 112 3.53 -3.28 2.85
N LEU A 113 3.10 -4.42 2.35
CA LEU A 113 3.52 -4.94 1.05
C LEU A 113 2.33 -4.98 0.12
N LEU A 114 2.46 -4.41 -1.07
CA LEU A 114 1.45 -4.52 -2.12
C LEU A 114 2.07 -5.16 -3.35
N LYS A 115 1.51 -6.30 -3.77
CA LYS A 115 1.89 -6.97 -5.02
C LYS A 115 1.03 -6.43 -6.14
N VAL A 116 1.66 -5.91 -7.19
CA VAL A 116 0.98 -5.23 -8.28
C VAL A 116 1.29 -5.92 -9.60
N ALA A 117 0.28 -6.06 -10.45
CA ALA A 117 0.46 -6.39 -11.85
C ALA A 117 -0.16 -5.32 -12.75
N ILE A 118 0.55 -4.92 -13.79
CA ILE A 118 0.02 -4.11 -14.89
C ILE A 118 -0.18 -5.04 -16.08
N ILE A 119 -1.38 -5.02 -16.68
CA ILE A 119 -1.73 -5.84 -17.83
C ILE A 119 -1.62 -5.02 -19.10
N ASP A 120 -0.89 -5.55 -20.06
CA ASP A 120 -0.72 -4.93 -21.36
C ASP A 120 -1.02 -5.90 -22.51
N ALA A 121 -2.14 -5.67 -23.17
CA ALA A 121 -2.57 -6.41 -24.35
C ALA A 121 -2.53 -5.56 -25.62
N THR A 122 -1.71 -4.51 -25.71
CA THR A 122 -1.62 -3.65 -26.92
C THR A 122 -1.10 -4.35 -28.17
N PHE A 123 -0.71 -5.62 -28.10
CA PHE A 123 -0.22 -6.36 -29.27
C PHE A 123 -1.30 -6.79 -30.27
N PHE A 124 -2.58 -6.49 -30.04
CA PHE A 124 -3.68 -7.00 -30.87
C PHE A 124 -4.39 -5.86 -31.62
N ASN A 125 -4.01 -5.67 -32.90
CA ASN A 125 -4.53 -4.68 -33.85
C ASN A 125 -5.99 -4.94 -34.30
N ASP A 126 -6.73 -5.82 -33.65
CA ASP A 126 -8.01 -6.34 -34.12
C ASP A 126 -9.23 -5.76 -33.38
N GLY A 127 -9.03 -4.87 -32.41
CA GLY A 127 -10.12 -4.19 -31.71
C GLY A 127 -10.75 -5.00 -30.57
N HIS A 128 -10.21 -6.17 -30.19
CA HIS A 128 -10.72 -7.04 -29.12
C HIS A 128 -9.70 -7.30 -28.00
N SER A 129 -8.91 -6.28 -27.63
CA SER A 129 -7.80 -6.41 -26.67
C SER A 129 -8.22 -6.79 -25.24
N TYR A 130 -9.51 -6.65 -24.88
CA TYR A 130 -10.00 -7.06 -23.55
C TYR A 130 -9.98 -8.57 -23.34
N LYS A 131 -10.21 -9.38 -24.38
CA LYS A 131 -10.24 -10.83 -24.24
C LYS A 131 -8.87 -11.35 -23.83
N ASP A 132 -7.85 -10.94 -24.55
CA ASP A 132 -6.47 -11.31 -24.27
C ASP A 132 -6.00 -10.70 -22.95
N GLY A 133 -6.33 -9.43 -22.69
CA GLY A 133 -6.05 -8.79 -21.41
C GLY A 133 -6.63 -9.56 -20.21
N VAL A 134 -7.87 -10.02 -20.29
CA VAL A 134 -8.49 -10.81 -19.21
C VAL A 134 -7.86 -12.21 -19.08
N GLN A 135 -7.45 -12.84 -20.19
CA GLN A 135 -6.73 -14.13 -20.13
C GLN A 135 -5.34 -13.97 -19.51
N ILE A 136 -4.61 -12.91 -19.88
CA ILE A 136 -3.33 -12.56 -19.27
C ILE A 136 -3.52 -12.32 -17.77
N ALA A 137 -4.51 -11.52 -17.39
CA ALA A 137 -4.81 -11.24 -15.99
C ALA A 137 -5.14 -12.50 -15.18
N GLU A 138 -5.95 -13.41 -15.72
CA GLU A 138 -6.27 -14.70 -15.09
C GLU A 138 -5.00 -15.55 -14.84
N ARG A 139 -4.11 -15.63 -15.84
CA ARG A 139 -2.81 -16.33 -15.69
C ARG A 139 -1.94 -15.66 -14.62
N VAL A 140 -1.80 -14.34 -14.66
CA VAL A 140 -1.01 -13.58 -13.67
C VAL A 140 -1.60 -13.72 -12.26
N LEU A 141 -2.92 -13.69 -12.12
CA LEU A 141 -3.62 -13.91 -10.84
C LEU A 141 -3.32 -15.30 -10.26
N LYS A 142 -3.26 -16.32 -11.12
CA LYS A 142 -2.93 -17.69 -10.73
C LYS A 142 -1.46 -17.86 -10.35
N GLU A 143 -0.54 -17.29 -11.14
CA GLU A 143 0.90 -17.55 -11.02
C GLU A 143 1.60 -16.60 -10.04
N LYS A 144 1.32 -15.30 -10.15
CA LYS A 144 2.00 -14.25 -9.37
C LYS A 144 1.23 -13.85 -8.13
N ARG A 145 -0.08 -14.11 -8.11
CA ARG A 145 -0.99 -13.75 -7.02
C ARG A 145 -0.80 -12.29 -6.60
N PRO A 146 -0.97 -11.30 -7.49
CA PRO A 146 -0.97 -9.89 -7.11
C PRO A 146 -2.16 -9.57 -6.18
N ASP A 147 -2.04 -8.47 -5.44
CA ASP A 147 -3.10 -7.84 -4.63
C ASP A 147 -3.88 -6.79 -5.42
N LEU A 148 -3.23 -6.18 -6.42
CA LEU A 148 -3.80 -5.21 -7.34
C LEU A 148 -3.41 -5.53 -8.78
N VAL A 149 -4.38 -5.59 -9.68
CA VAL A 149 -4.19 -5.68 -11.13
C VAL A 149 -4.68 -4.40 -11.77
N VAL A 150 -3.90 -3.80 -12.66
CA VAL A 150 -4.24 -2.55 -13.35
C VAL A 150 -4.22 -2.76 -14.85
N PHE A 151 -5.35 -2.45 -15.51
CA PHE A 151 -5.47 -2.42 -16.96
C PHE A 151 -5.26 -0.98 -17.46
N GLN A 152 -4.63 -0.84 -18.62
CA GLN A 152 -4.42 0.46 -19.29
C GLN A 152 -5.73 1.12 -19.76
N GLU A 153 -5.64 2.37 -20.23
CA GLU A 153 -6.77 3.06 -20.85
C GLU A 153 -7.19 2.39 -22.17
N TYR A 154 -8.49 2.40 -22.46
CA TYR A 154 -9.11 1.87 -23.69
C TYR A 154 -9.04 0.36 -23.89
N MET A 155 -8.57 -0.42 -22.91
CA MET A 155 -8.48 -1.87 -23.06
C MET A 155 -9.85 -2.54 -23.29
N PHE A 156 -10.93 -2.04 -22.67
CA PHE A 156 -12.27 -2.62 -22.85
C PHE A 156 -13.07 -1.97 -23.97
N SER A 157 -13.16 -0.64 -24.00
CA SER A 157 -14.04 0.06 -24.95
C SER A 157 -13.38 0.42 -26.28
N GLY A 158 -12.08 0.17 -26.42
CA GLY A 158 -11.28 0.73 -27.50
C GLY A 158 -11.20 2.28 -27.45
N PRO A 159 -10.36 2.88 -28.31
CA PRO A 159 -10.16 4.32 -28.36
C PRO A 159 -11.35 5.11 -28.95
N GLU A 160 -11.38 6.42 -28.69
CA GLU A 160 -12.52 7.30 -29.02
C GLU A 160 -12.77 7.50 -30.52
N TRP A 161 -11.78 7.20 -31.36
CA TRP A 161 -11.88 7.36 -32.82
C TRP A 161 -12.50 6.15 -33.53
N ILE A 162 -12.94 5.13 -32.79
CA ILE A 162 -13.76 4.04 -33.33
C ILE A 162 -15.22 4.52 -33.45
N SER A 163 -15.90 4.14 -34.53
CA SER A 163 -17.21 4.68 -34.92
C SER A 163 -18.38 4.32 -33.98
N ASP A 164 -18.21 3.37 -33.07
CA ASP A 164 -19.18 3.00 -32.04
C ASP A 164 -18.45 2.31 -30.87
N PRO A 165 -17.83 3.07 -29.95
CA PRO A 165 -17.08 2.46 -28.87
C PRO A 165 -18.04 1.83 -27.86
N GLY A 166 -17.75 0.58 -27.46
CA GLY A 166 -18.54 -0.14 -26.46
C GLY A 166 -18.62 0.64 -25.14
N PHE A 167 -19.80 0.63 -24.52
CA PHE A 167 -20.02 1.19 -23.18
C PHE A 167 -20.88 0.26 -22.33
N ILE A 168 -20.87 0.50 -21.02
CA ILE A 168 -21.76 -0.15 -20.05
C ILE A 168 -22.53 0.91 -19.26
N TYR A 169 -23.65 0.53 -18.63
CA TYR A 169 -24.29 1.40 -17.66
C TYR A 169 -23.70 1.17 -16.27
N ALA A 170 -23.50 2.24 -15.52
CA ALA A 170 -23.09 2.19 -14.13
C ALA A 170 -24.06 3.00 -13.25
N GLU A 171 -24.52 2.40 -12.17
CA GLU A 171 -25.50 3.01 -11.27
C GLU A 171 -25.09 2.81 -9.81
N LYS A 172 -25.04 3.91 -9.06
CA LYS A 172 -24.74 3.85 -7.63
C LYS A 172 -25.98 3.37 -6.87
N VAL A 173 -25.79 2.39 -6.00
CA VAL A 173 -26.83 1.86 -5.12
C VAL A 173 -26.67 2.39 -3.69
N ASP A 174 -27.73 2.33 -2.89
CA ASP A 174 -27.79 2.90 -1.53
C ASP A 174 -26.70 2.40 -0.57
N SER A 175 -26.12 1.22 -0.84
CA SER A 175 -25.01 0.65 -0.08
C SER A 175 -23.66 1.34 -0.30
N GLY A 176 -23.60 2.35 -1.18
CA GLY A 176 -22.36 3.05 -1.52
C GLY A 176 -21.56 2.41 -2.65
N TYR A 177 -21.95 1.23 -3.10
CA TYR A 177 -21.37 0.52 -4.24
C TYR A 177 -22.02 0.92 -5.56
N TYR A 178 -21.43 0.48 -6.67
CA TYR A 178 -22.01 0.57 -8.00
C TYR A 178 -22.45 -0.81 -8.49
N THR A 179 -23.52 -0.82 -9.27
CA THR A 179 -23.94 -1.95 -10.10
C THR A 179 -23.65 -1.63 -11.55
N LEU A 180 -23.29 -2.64 -12.32
CA LEU A 180 -23.09 -2.53 -13.76
C LEU A 180 -24.27 -3.19 -14.48
N ARG A 181 -24.71 -2.58 -15.57
CA ARG A 181 -25.67 -3.18 -16.50
C ARG A 181 -25.10 -3.16 -17.91
N GLU A 182 -25.49 -4.16 -18.68
CA GLU A 182 -25.10 -4.31 -20.08
C GLU A 182 -25.46 -3.05 -20.90
N GLY A 183 -24.50 -2.56 -21.69
CA GLY A 183 -24.70 -1.45 -22.62
C GLY A 183 -24.86 -1.92 -24.06
N ASN A 184 -24.09 -1.36 -24.99
CA ASN A 184 -24.18 -1.69 -26.43
C ASN A 184 -23.23 -2.82 -26.89
N ASP A 185 -22.33 -3.30 -26.03
CA ASP A 185 -21.39 -4.39 -26.33
C ASP A 185 -21.54 -5.53 -25.31
N PHE A 186 -22.26 -6.58 -25.71
CA PHE A 186 -22.54 -7.77 -24.89
C PHE A 186 -21.27 -8.55 -24.55
N GLU A 187 -20.33 -8.68 -25.50
CA GLU A 187 -19.11 -9.45 -25.28
C GLU A 187 -18.20 -8.74 -24.29
N MET A 188 -18.01 -7.43 -24.46
CA MET A 188 -17.27 -6.61 -23.50
C MET A 188 -17.87 -6.72 -22.09
N PHE A 189 -19.20 -6.63 -21.95
CA PHE A 189 -19.87 -6.78 -20.65
C PHE A 189 -19.65 -8.15 -20.00
N ALA A 190 -19.65 -9.23 -20.79
CA ALA A 190 -19.33 -10.57 -20.31
C ALA A 190 -17.90 -10.67 -19.76
N TYR A 191 -16.91 -10.04 -20.42
CA TYR A 191 -15.52 -10.02 -19.92
C TYR A 191 -15.35 -9.13 -18.68
N ILE A 192 -16.10 -8.04 -18.55
CA ILE A 192 -16.12 -7.22 -17.33
C ILE A 192 -16.71 -8.03 -16.16
N THR A 193 -17.78 -8.79 -16.41
CA THR A 193 -18.33 -9.72 -15.39
C THR A 193 -17.30 -10.79 -15.02
N LYS A 194 -16.56 -11.33 -16.00
CA LYS A 194 -15.45 -12.25 -15.72
C LYS A 194 -14.36 -11.60 -14.85
N VAL A 195 -14.04 -10.32 -15.05
CA VAL A 195 -13.10 -9.58 -14.17
C VAL A 195 -13.62 -9.55 -12.72
N MET A 196 -14.92 -9.32 -12.52
CA MET A 196 -15.52 -9.35 -11.17
C MET A 196 -15.39 -10.73 -10.52
N ASP A 197 -15.62 -11.80 -11.28
CA ASP A 197 -15.43 -13.16 -10.81
C ASP A 197 -13.97 -13.47 -10.51
N LEU A 198 -13.03 -13.00 -11.32
CA LEU A 198 -11.59 -13.16 -11.09
C LEU A 198 -11.15 -12.44 -9.81
N ALA A 199 -11.60 -11.20 -9.58
CA ALA A 199 -11.31 -10.43 -8.37
C ALA A 199 -11.74 -11.20 -7.11
N LYS A 200 -12.98 -11.72 -7.13
CA LYS A 200 -13.54 -12.55 -6.06
C LYS A 200 -12.80 -13.89 -5.88
N THR A 201 -12.52 -14.59 -6.98
CA THR A 201 -11.91 -15.93 -6.97
C THR A 201 -10.48 -15.89 -6.41
N TYR A 202 -9.72 -14.87 -6.77
CA TYR A 202 -8.31 -14.75 -6.39
C TYR A 202 -8.08 -13.79 -5.21
N GLY A 203 -9.14 -13.18 -4.67
CA GLY A 203 -9.07 -12.20 -3.58
C GLY A 203 -8.13 -11.05 -3.93
N ALA A 204 -8.31 -10.44 -5.10
CA ALA A 204 -7.47 -9.37 -5.62
C ALA A 204 -8.32 -8.17 -6.06
N ASN A 205 -7.76 -6.97 -5.97
CA ASN A 205 -8.39 -5.76 -6.49
C ASN A 205 -8.02 -5.61 -7.97
N ILE A 206 -8.96 -5.17 -8.80
CA ILE A 206 -8.73 -5.01 -10.24
C ILE A 206 -9.25 -3.64 -10.69
N LEU A 207 -8.36 -2.80 -11.22
CA LEU A 207 -8.68 -1.54 -11.85
C LEU A 207 -8.80 -1.75 -13.36
N ILE A 208 -10.00 -1.53 -13.90
CA ILE A 208 -10.25 -1.53 -15.35
C ILE A 208 -10.59 -0.13 -15.84
N THR A 209 -10.43 0.10 -17.14
CA THR A 209 -10.98 1.29 -17.81
C THR A 209 -11.99 0.89 -18.87
N VAL A 210 -13.13 1.55 -18.86
CA VAL A 210 -14.24 1.32 -19.80
C VAL A 210 -15.09 2.57 -19.91
N ARG A 211 -15.76 2.77 -21.05
CA ARG A 211 -16.79 3.80 -21.15
C ARG A 211 -18.00 3.43 -20.30
N THR A 212 -18.45 4.36 -19.46
CA THR A 212 -19.69 4.20 -18.70
C THR A 212 -20.69 5.28 -19.06
N SER A 213 -21.96 4.89 -19.08
CA SER A 213 -23.11 5.79 -19.09
C SER A 213 -23.75 5.76 -17.70
N GLN A 214 -23.92 6.93 -17.08
CA GLN A 214 -24.57 7.06 -15.78
C GLN A 214 -25.82 7.94 -15.90
N PRO A 215 -26.86 7.74 -15.06
CA PRO A 215 -28.05 8.57 -15.08
C PRO A 215 -27.72 10.07 -15.01
N GLY A 216 -28.13 10.83 -16.03
CA GLY A 216 -27.91 12.28 -16.10
C GLY A 216 -26.49 12.72 -16.52
N LEU A 217 -25.59 11.80 -16.84
CA LEU A 217 -24.24 12.12 -17.32
C LEU A 217 -24.01 11.57 -18.73
N PRO A 218 -23.26 12.29 -19.59
CA PRO A 218 -22.87 11.77 -20.89
C PRO A 218 -21.92 10.58 -20.73
N THR A 219 -21.97 9.67 -21.70
CA THR A 219 -21.06 8.51 -21.74
C THR A 219 -19.61 8.98 -21.78
N ASN A 220 -18.77 8.48 -20.88
CA ASN A 220 -17.38 8.92 -20.75
C ASN A 220 -16.46 7.78 -20.34
N MET A 221 -15.18 7.92 -20.63
CA MET A 221 -14.15 7.00 -20.14
C MET A 221 -14.13 7.03 -18.61
N SER A 222 -14.17 5.85 -18.02
CA SER A 222 -14.22 5.68 -16.57
C SER A 222 -13.19 4.66 -16.13
N ALA A 223 -12.65 4.85 -14.93
CA ALA A 223 -11.86 3.84 -14.25
C ALA A 223 -12.71 3.22 -13.14
N ILE A 224 -12.84 1.90 -13.16
CA ILE A 224 -13.69 1.13 -12.25
C ILE A 224 -12.77 0.26 -11.40
N MET A 225 -12.82 0.46 -10.08
CA MET A 225 -12.17 -0.44 -9.13
C MET A 225 -13.14 -1.54 -8.76
N VAL A 226 -12.75 -2.78 -9.01
CA VAL A 226 -13.39 -3.99 -8.49
C VAL A 226 -12.58 -4.46 -7.29
N ASP A 227 -13.22 -4.64 -6.13
CA ASP A 227 -12.56 -5.11 -4.91
C ASP A 227 -12.39 -6.64 -4.88
N ALA A 228 -11.67 -7.13 -3.88
CA ALA A 228 -11.42 -8.56 -3.68
C ALA A 228 -12.68 -9.43 -3.44
N HIS A 229 -13.88 -8.83 -3.33
CA HIS A 229 -15.15 -9.54 -3.22
C HIS A 229 -15.94 -9.52 -4.53
N GLY A 230 -15.43 -8.87 -5.58
CA GLY A 230 -16.12 -8.65 -6.85
C GLY A 230 -17.13 -7.49 -6.79
N LEU A 231 -17.05 -6.61 -5.78
CA LEU A 231 -17.90 -5.43 -5.66
C LEU A 231 -17.21 -4.20 -6.23
N ILE A 232 -17.99 -3.15 -6.53
CA ILE A 232 -17.45 -1.92 -7.14
C ILE A 232 -17.62 -0.76 -6.16
N PRO A 233 -16.65 -0.50 -5.28
CA PRO A 233 -16.73 0.62 -4.33
C PRO A 233 -16.47 1.98 -5.00
N TYR A 234 -15.86 2.00 -6.19
CA TYR A 234 -15.32 3.23 -6.77
C TYR A 234 -15.39 3.24 -8.30
N ILE A 235 -15.91 4.34 -8.83
CA ILE A 235 -15.84 4.72 -10.24
C ILE A 235 -15.33 6.16 -10.33
N TYR A 236 -14.30 6.37 -11.14
CA TYR A 236 -13.79 7.68 -11.52
C TYR A 236 -14.13 7.99 -12.98
N LEU A 237 -14.64 9.20 -13.23
CA LEU A 237 -14.95 9.68 -14.59
C LEU A 237 -13.82 10.59 -15.08
N LYS A 238 -13.33 10.37 -16.30
CA LYS A 238 -12.25 11.15 -16.91
C LYS A 238 -12.61 12.63 -17.01
N SER A 239 -11.80 13.50 -16.44
CA SER A 239 -12.06 14.95 -16.33
C SER A 239 -11.82 15.74 -17.62
N PHE A 240 -10.87 15.31 -18.46
CA PHE A 240 -10.39 16.08 -19.62
C PHE A 240 -11.47 16.42 -20.66
N ASN A 241 -12.56 15.64 -20.71
CA ASN A 241 -13.61 15.78 -21.73
C ASN A 241 -14.88 16.50 -21.25
N ALA A 242 -15.02 16.85 -19.97
CA ALA A 242 -16.02 17.84 -19.55
C ALA A 242 -15.72 18.43 -18.18
N ALA A 243 -15.86 19.75 -18.05
CA ALA A 243 -15.79 20.50 -16.80
C ALA A 243 -16.82 20.10 -15.73
N GLN A 244 -17.71 19.14 -16.03
CA GLN A 244 -18.78 18.66 -15.15
C GLN A 244 -18.49 17.31 -14.49
N PHE A 245 -17.35 16.66 -14.77
CA PHE A 245 -17.05 15.33 -14.24
C PHE A 245 -16.37 15.35 -12.86
N SER A 246 -16.55 14.24 -12.12
CA SER A 246 -16.13 14.06 -10.74
C SER A 246 -14.67 14.44 -10.50
N SER A 247 -14.40 15.19 -9.43
CA SER A 247 -13.07 15.26 -8.85
C SER A 247 -12.59 13.85 -8.48
N ALA A 248 -11.28 13.61 -8.64
CA ALA A 248 -10.66 12.42 -8.06
C ALA A 248 -11.02 12.37 -6.56
N LYS A 249 -11.26 11.17 -6.02
CA LYS A 249 -11.57 10.98 -4.60
C LYS A 249 -10.61 9.97 -4.01
N LEU A 250 -10.26 10.20 -2.74
CA LEU A 250 -9.53 9.22 -1.97
C LEU A 250 -10.42 8.00 -1.71
N SER A 251 -9.87 6.82 -1.92
CA SER A 251 -10.47 5.52 -1.63
C SER A 251 -9.41 4.60 -1.03
N SER A 252 -9.76 3.37 -0.68
CA SER A 252 -8.79 2.38 -0.22
C SER A 252 -9.05 0.98 -0.76
N ILE A 253 -7.97 0.21 -0.90
CA ILE A 253 -7.98 -1.22 -1.18
C ILE A 253 -7.30 -1.98 -0.04
N LYS A 254 -7.54 -3.28 0.06
CA LYS A 254 -6.81 -4.16 0.98
C LYS A 254 -6.03 -5.22 0.21
N ASN A 255 -4.82 -5.52 0.68
CA ASN A 255 -4.11 -6.72 0.22
C ASN A 255 -4.70 -7.98 0.89
N ARG A 256 -4.18 -9.16 0.53
CA ARG A 256 -4.65 -10.43 1.09
C ARG A 256 -4.38 -10.60 2.59
N ASP A 257 -3.43 -9.86 3.14
CA ASP A 257 -3.13 -9.85 4.58
C ASP A 257 -4.01 -8.86 5.35
N GLY A 258 -4.97 -8.21 4.67
CA GLY A 258 -5.88 -7.24 5.25
C GLY A 258 -5.28 -5.85 5.47
N GLN A 259 -4.05 -5.61 5.01
CA GLN A 259 -3.41 -4.29 5.07
C GLN A 259 -4.07 -3.34 4.09
N GLU A 260 -4.43 -2.14 4.56
CA GLU A 260 -5.13 -1.13 3.77
C GLU A 260 -4.17 -0.15 3.09
N PHE A 261 -4.46 0.20 1.83
CA PHE A 261 -3.72 1.15 1.01
C PHE A 261 -4.68 2.17 0.42
N SER A 262 -4.43 3.43 0.69
CA SER A 262 -5.19 4.55 0.16
C SER A 262 -4.78 4.87 -1.27
N TYR A 263 -5.73 5.17 -2.15
CA TYR A 263 -5.46 5.48 -3.54
C TYR A 263 -6.41 6.55 -4.08
N PHE A 264 -5.98 7.18 -5.17
CA PHE A 264 -6.84 7.93 -6.06
C PHE A 264 -6.48 7.61 -7.52
N VAL A 265 -7.40 7.90 -8.43
CA VAL A 265 -7.29 7.52 -9.85
C VAL A 265 -7.32 8.75 -10.74
N ASN A 266 -6.58 8.69 -11.83
CA ASN A 266 -6.54 9.69 -12.87
C ASN A 266 -6.34 9.03 -14.24
N ILE A 267 -7.03 9.45 -15.30
CA ILE A 267 -6.93 8.75 -16.59
C ILE A 267 -6.13 9.61 -17.58
N CYS A 268 -5.01 9.08 -18.07
CA CYS A 268 -4.24 9.63 -19.19
C CYS A 268 -3.90 11.12 -19.07
N PHE A 269 -4.38 11.97 -19.97
CA PHE A 269 -4.14 13.43 -19.97
C PHE A 269 -4.95 14.20 -18.95
N ASP A 270 -5.72 13.54 -18.09
CA ASP A 270 -6.33 14.24 -16.98
C ASP A 270 -5.27 15.02 -16.21
N ASN A 271 -5.53 16.31 -16.03
CA ASN A 271 -4.70 17.12 -15.17
C ASN A 271 -4.94 16.63 -13.74
N VAL A 272 -4.01 15.80 -13.24
CA VAL A 272 -3.89 15.43 -11.81
C VAL A 272 -3.98 16.67 -10.91
N ILE A 273 -3.67 17.83 -11.48
CA ILE A 273 -3.41 19.13 -10.89
C ILE A 273 -4.38 20.14 -11.52
N GLY A 274 -5.69 19.86 -11.51
CA GLY A 274 -6.65 20.94 -11.79
C GLY A 274 -6.39 22.13 -10.87
N PRO A 275 -6.52 23.38 -11.33
CA PRO A 275 -6.33 24.58 -10.49
C PRO A 275 -7.37 24.70 -9.36
N GLU A 276 -8.41 23.85 -9.35
CA GLU A 276 -9.56 23.96 -8.45
C GLU A 276 -9.56 22.96 -7.28
N ASN A 277 -8.66 21.97 -7.27
CA ASN A 277 -8.57 21.00 -6.16
C ASN A 277 -7.36 21.34 -5.28
N ASP A 278 -7.62 22.07 -4.19
CA ASP A 278 -6.72 22.24 -3.05
C ASP A 278 -6.67 20.99 -2.14
N GLU A 279 -7.28 19.87 -2.57
CA GLU A 279 -7.36 18.64 -1.80
C GLU A 279 -6.00 17.97 -1.65
N GLN A 280 -5.55 17.85 -0.39
CA GLN A 280 -4.37 17.08 -0.01
C GLN A 280 -4.81 15.63 0.24
N PHE A 281 -4.66 14.76 -0.77
CA PHE A 281 -5.06 13.34 -0.62
C PHE A 281 -4.16 12.57 0.35
N ASN A 282 -2.85 12.85 0.37
CA ASN A 282 -1.87 12.09 1.14
C ASN A 282 -2.00 10.57 0.95
N ALA A 283 -2.27 10.14 -0.29
CA ALA A 283 -2.54 8.74 -0.62
C ALA A 283 -1.26 7.89 -0.67
N ASP A 284 -1.41 6.56 -0.55
CA ASP A 284 -0.34 5.60 -0.83
C ASP A 284 -0.11 5.48 -2.35
N LEU A 285 -1.18 5.53 -3.15
CA LEU A 285 -1.13 5.25 -4.58
C LEU A 285 -1.79 6.35 -5.41
N LEU A 286 -1.12 6.71 -6.51
CA LEU A 286 -1.75 7.30 -7.69
C LEU A 286 -1.83 6.22 -8.76
N LEU A 287 -3.05 5.81 -9.11
CA LEU A 287 -3.30 4.88 -10.21
C LEU A 287 -3.61 5.68 -11.48
N LYS A 288 -2.74 5.54 -12.49
CA LYS A 288 -2.84 6.29 -13.74
C LYS A 288 -2.91 5.36 -14.95
N PRO A 289 -4.08 4.77 -15.26
CA PRO A 289 -4.27 4.13 -16.54
C PRO A 289 -4.23 5.18 -17.67
N GLY A 290 -3.48 4.93 -18.72
CA GLY A 290 -3.22 5.84 -19.82
C GLY A 290 -3.19 5.14 -21.18
N TYR A 291 -3.20 5.97 -22.23
CA TYR A 291 -2.92 5.57 -23.61
C TYR A 291 -2.11 6.68 -24.31
N GLY A 292 -0.79 6.51 -24.38
CA GLY A 292 0.13 7.45 -25.02
C GLY A 292 0.35 8.74 -24.24
N SER A 293 0.22 8.70 -22.90
CA SER A 293 0.15 9.89 -22.03
C SER A 293 1.46 10.68 -21.84
N GLY A 294 2.50 10.36 -22.62
CA GLY A 294 3.75 11.11 -22.68
C GLY A 294 4.81 10.69 -21.64
N TRP A 295 4.49 9.80 -20.70
CA TRP A 295 5.46 9.22 -19.76
C TRP A 295 6.19 8.04 -20.40
N LYS A 296 6.98 8.35 -21.42
CA LYS A 296 7.71 7.35 -22.19
C LYS A 296 8.74 6.63 -21.31
N PHE A 297 8.96 5.34 -21.60
CA PHE A 297 10.00 4.51 -20.98
C PHE A 297 9.81 4.27 -19.48
N GLY A 298 8.55 4.17 -19.02
CA GLY A 298 8.21 3.89 -17.62
C GLY A 298 8.82 2.59 -17.10
N LEU A 299 8.89 1.55 -17.94
CA LEU A 299 9.47 0.26 -17.57
C LEU A 299 10.98 0.35 -17.36
N ALA A 300 11.69 1.07 -18.23
CA ALA A 300 13.12 1.34 -18.07
C ALA A 300 13.40 2.15 -16.81
N ALA A 301 12.58 3.16 -16.50
CA ALA A 301 12.67 3.91 -15.25
C ALA A 301 12.42 3.01 -14.02
N THR A 302 11.46 2.09 -14.12
CA THR A 302 11.15 1.12 -13.06
C THR A 302 12.34 0.20 -12.78
N GLU A 303 12.92 -0.42 -13.82
CA GLU A 303 14.08 -1.29 -13.68
C GLU A 303 15.30 -0.54 -13.15
N TYR A 304 15.55 0.68 -13.66
CA TYR A 304 16.62 1.53 -13.16
C TYR A 304 16.47 1.82 -11.66
N HIS A 305 15.28 2.17 -11.20
CA HIS A 305 15.06 2.41 -9.78
C HIS A 305 15.25 1.15 -8.93
N GLN A 306 14.92 -0.03 -9.44
CA GLN A 306 15.18 -1.29 -8.73
C GLN A 306 16.68 -1.65 -8.68
N ASN A 307 17.35 -1.63 -9.84
CA ASN A 307 18.65 -2.28 -10.04
C ASN A 307 19.82 -1.30 -10.17
N GLY A 308 19.56 -0.02 -10.41
CA GLY A 308 20.58 0.99 -10.77
C GLY A 308 21.07 0.91 -12.22
N SER A 309 20.48 0.03 -13.04
CA SER A 309 20.80 -0.19 -14.45
C SER A 309 19.54 -0.53 -15.25
N VAL A 310 19.63 -0.46 -16.57
CA VAL A 310 18.62 -0.97 -17.51
C VAL A 310 19.21 -2.17 -18.23
N SER A 311 18.44 -3.24 -18.40
CA SER A 311 18.87 -4.44 -19.12
C SER A 311 18.82 -4.23 -20.64
N GLU A 312 19.63 -5.00 -21.35
CA GLU A 312 19.59 -5.07 -22.82
C GLU A 312 18.22 -5.50 -23.36
N GLU A 313 17.49 -6.32 -22.60
CA GLU A 313 16.16 -6.77 -22.97
C GLU A 313 15.16 -5.61 -22.95
N ILE A 314 15.10 -4.84 -21.86
CA ILE A 314 14.23 -3.67 -21.73
C ILE A 314 14.64 -2.55 -22.69
N TYR A 315 15.94 -2.37 -22.92
CA TYR A 315 16.45 -1.44 -23.92
C TYR A 315 15.96 -1.79 -25.33
N LYS A 316 16.18 -3.03 -25.78
CA LYS A 316 15.72 -3.50 -27.10
C LYS A 316 14.21 -3.46 -27.24
N PHE A 317 13.51 -3.81 -26.17
CA PHE A 317 12.06 -3.70 -26.12
C PHE A 317 11.60 -2.26 -26.37
N SER A 318 12.17 -1.33 -25.61
CA SER A 318 11.91 0.11 -25.72
C SER A 318 12.25 0.65 -27.11
N ASP A 319 13.29 0.15 -27.77
CA ASP A 319 13.69 0.61 -29.11
C ASP A 319 12.84 0.00 -30.25
N SER A 320 12.47 -1.28 -30.14
CA SER A 320 11.88 -2.03 -31.24
C SER A 320 10.44 -1.64 -31.62
N LYS A 321 9.75 -0.87 -30.77
CA LYS A 321 8.29 -0.67 -30.89
C LYS A 321 7.85 0.28 -32.00
N TYR A 322 8.73 1.16 -32.48
CA TYR A 322 8.39 2.11 -33.54
C TYR A 322 9.35 1.97 -34.72
N LYS A 323 8.84 2.12 -35.95
CA LYS A 323 9.60 1.95 -37.22
C LYS A 323 10.89 2.78 -37.35
N ALA A 324 11.14 3.73 -36.44
CA ALA A 324 12.35 4.56 -36.40
C ALA A 324 13.17 4.46 -35.09
N GLY A 325 12.81 3.57 -34.15
CA GLY A 325 13.40 3.53 -32.80
C GLY A 325 13.02 4.77 -31.98
N PRO A 326 12.09 4.72 -31.02
CA PRO A 326 11.71 5.91 -30.25
C PRO A 326 12.89 6.43 -29.42
N LEU A 327 13.89 5.59 -29.11
CA LEU A 327 15.13 5.96 -28.43
C LEU A 327 16.11 6.70 -29.35
N ALA A 328 16.19 6.32 -30.63
CA ALA A 328 17.03 6.99 -31.62
C ALA A 328 16.69 8.48 -31.80
N VAL A 329 15.40 8.86 -31.64
CA VAL A 329 14.95 10.26 -31.65
C VAL A 329 15.61 11.10 -30.54
N TYR A 330 15.96 10.46 -29.43
CA TYR A 330 16.67 11.08 -28.30
C TYR A 330 18.19 10.88 -28.36
N GLY A 331 18.70 10.28 -29.43
CA GLY A 331 20.11 9.94 -29.60
C GLY A 331 20.60 8.86 -28.64
N ILE A 332 19.71 8.05 -28.06
CA ILE A 332 20.04 6.99 -27.11
C ILE A 332 20.41 5.73 -27.87
N SER A 333 21.62 5.21 -27.64
CA SER A 333 22.21 4.11 -28.43
C SER A 333 22.57 2.86 -27.64
N SER A 334 22.44 2.85 -26.32
CA SER A 334 22.66 1.68 -25.47
C SER A 334 21.82 1.70 -24.19
N ALA A 335 21.75 0.55 -23.50
CA ALA A 335 21.11 0.43 -22.21
C ALA A 335 21.79 1.29 -21.13
N GLU A 336 23.13 1.42 -21.16
CA GLU A 336 23.88 2.28 -20.24
C GLU A 336 23.58 3.76 -20.46
N GLU A 337 23.46 4.18 -21.74
CA GLU A 337 23.05 5.55 -22.04
C GLU A 337 21.63 5.81 -21.52
N LEU A 338 20.69 4.88 -21.77
CA LEU A 338 19.33 4.96 -21.26
C LEU A 338 19.28 5.10 -19.73
N ALA A 339 20.03 4.28 -18.99
CA ALA A 339 20.18 4.37 -17.54
C ALA A 339 20.78 5.72 -17.10
N SER A 340 21.78 6.22 -17.82
CA SER A 340 22.37 7.54 -17.56
C SER A 340 21.35 8.68 -17.75
N ARG A 341 20.49 8.59 -18.77
CA ARG A 341 19.43 9.58 -19.00
C ARG A 341 18.42 9.62 -17.86
N ILE A 342 18.04 8.46 -17.32
CA ILE A 342 17.16 8.34 -16.15
C ILE A 342 17.83 8.97 -14.92
N LYS A 343 19.07 8.58 -14.62
CA LYS A 343 19.86 9.11 -13.50
C LYS A 343 19.94 10.65 -13.51
N LEU A 344 20.18 11.21 -14.69
CA LEU A 344 20.31 12.66 -14.89
C LEU A 344 18.97 13.37 -15.07
N SER A 345 17.85 12.64 -15.08
CA SER A 345 16.51 13.16 -15.42
C SER A 345 16.51 13.98 -16.72
N SER A 346 17.31 13.56 -17.69
CA SER A 346 17.42 14.23 -19.00
C SER A 346 16.44 13.62 -20.00
N ALA A 347 16.16 14.33 -21.11
CA ALA A 347 15.23 13.83 -22.13
C ALA A 347 15.56 12.37 -22.53
N PRO A 348 14.55 11.48 -22.60
CA PRO A 348 13.10 11.71 -22.49
C PRO A 348 12.52 11.75 -21.07
N PHE A 349 13.32 11.64 -20.00
CA PHE A 349 12.88 11.50 -18.60
C PHE A 349 12.74 12.81 -17.81
N SER A 350 12.85 13.96 -18.48
CA SER A 350 12.73 15.28 -17.83
C SER A 350 11.36 15.56 -17.19
N TRP A 351 10.36 14.71 -17.47
CA TRP A 351 9.05 14.76 -16.83
C TRP A 351 9.06 14.19 -15.40
N ILE A 352 9.99 13.31 -15.02
CA ILE A 352 9.99 12.68 -13.67
C ILE A 352 10.13 13.73 -12.56
N PRO A 353 11.11 14.67 -12.59
CA PRO A 353 11.21 15.71 -11.56
C PRO A 353 9.98 16.60 -11.50
N LYS A 354 9.40 16.94 -12.65
CA LYS A 354 8.18 17.75 -12.72
C LYS A 354 7.00 17.07 -12.03
N VAL A 355 6.75 15.79 -12.35
CA VAL A 355 5.68 15.01 -11.74
C VAL A 355 5.88 14.89 -10.22
N ARG A 356 7.12 14.65 -9.76
CA ARG A 356 7.43 14.64 -8.32
C ARG A 356 7.17 15.98 -7.66
N GLN A 357 7.61 17.08 -8.28
CA GLN A 357 7.38 18.44 -7.77
C GLN A 357 5.88 18.74 -7.67
N ASP A 358 5.13 18.42 -8.71
CA ASP A 358 3.70 18.67 -8.77
C ASP A 358 2.94 17.91 -7.66
N ILE A 359 3.24 16.61 -7.50
CA ILE A 359 2.65 15.78 -6.43
C ILE A 359 3.03 16.30 -5.04
N SER A 360 4.29 16.74 -4.87
CA SER A 360 4.80 17.25 -3.60
C SER A 360 4.18 18.58 -3.20
N SER A 361 4.11 19.52 -4.12
CA SER A 361 3.52 20.83 -3.89
C SER A 361 2.06 20.75 -3.45
N LYS A 362 1.34 19.72 -3.90
CA LYS A 362 -0.07 19.45 -3.57
C LYS A 362 -0.29 18.37 -2.50
N LYS A 363 0.78 17.77 -1.96
CA LYS A 363 0.73 16.66 -1.00
C LYS A 363 -0.25 15.54 -1.42
N LEU A 364 -0.25 15.17 -2.70
CA LEU A 364 -1.18 14.17 -3.22
C LEU A 364 -0.79 12.75 -2.79
N LEU A 365 0.51 12.48 -2.69
CA LEU A 365 1.05 11.23 -2.16
C LEU A 365 1.72 11.44 -0.82
N ASN A 366 1.62 10.42 0.02
CA ASN A 366 2.41 10.35 1.24
C ASN A 366 3.89 10.11 0.90
N GLY A 367 4.78 10.31 1.88
CA GLY A 367 6.23 10.22 1.67
C GLY A 367 6.77 8.84 1.24
N SER A 368 5.94 7.80 1.24
CA SER A 368 6.27 6.47 0.70
C SER A 368 5.37 6.07 -0.47
N GLY A 369 4.63 7.02 -1.06
CA GLY A 369 3.67 6.71 -2.10
C GLY A 369 4.31 6.32 -3.43
N TYR A 370 3.48 5.74 -4.30
CA TYR A 370 3.89 5.33 -5.63
C TYR A 370 2.93 5.84 -6.69
N ILE A 371 3.47 6.07 -7.88
CA ILE A 371 2.68 6.32 -9.08
C ILE A 371 2.74 5.06 -9.92
N ILE A 372 1.60 4.38 -10.06
CA ILE A 372 1.44 3.23 -10.95
C ILE A 372 0.87 3.76 -12.26
N HIS A 373 1.70 3.73 -13.30
CA HIS A 373 1.34 4.20 -14.62
C HIS A 373 1.12 3.00 -15.53
N ALA A 374 -0.13 2.78 -15.95
CA ALA A 374 -0.52 1.63 -16.78
C ALA A 374 -0.88 2.13 -18.17
N ASP A 375 0.07 2.08 -19.08
CA ASP A 375 0.06 2.70 -20.42
C ASP A 375 0.78 1.75 -21.40
N PRO A 376 0.48 1.71 -22.71
CA PRO A 376 1.04 0.70 -23.59
C PRO A 376 2.57 0.54 -23.49
N VAL A 377 3.01 -0.71 -23.65
CA VAL A 377 4.10 -1.45 -22.99
C VAL A 377 5.43 -0.75 -22.69
N ASP A 378 5.87 0.18 -23.54
CA ASP A 378 7.12 0.91 -23.30
C ASP A 378 6.91 2.07 -22.30
N THR A 379 5.66 2.40 -22.00
CA THR A 379 5.30 3.52 -21.13
C THR A 379 4.79 3.07 -19.76
N SER A 380 4.29 1.84 -19.62
CA SER A 380 3.91 1.26 -18.32
C SER A 380 5.08 1.18 -17.36
N GLY A 381 4.82 1.44 -16.08
CA GLY A 381 5.80 1.26 -15.02
C GLY A 381 5.32 1.80 -13.69
N VAL A 382 6.22 1.75 -12.71
CA VAL A 382 6.01 2.36 -11.40
C VAL A 382 7.14 3.31 -11.08
N ILE A 383 6.76 4.48 -10.58
CA ILE A 383 7.70 5.53 -10.22
C ILE A 383 7.58 5.74 -8.71
N PRO A 384 8.68 5.58 -7.96
CA PRO A 384 8.69 5.93 -6.56
C PRO A 384 8.59 7.46 -6.41
N TYR A 385 7.69 7.90 -5.54
CA TYR A 385 7.49 9.32 -5.26
C TYR A 385 8.74 9.94 -4.61
N ILE A 386 9.34 9.23 -3.65
CA ILE A 386 10.61 9.59 -3.02
C ILE A 386 11.69 8.60 -3.45
N GLU A 387 12.88 9.12 -3.75
CA GLU A 387 14.05 8.29 -4.06
C GLU A 387 14.38 7.34 -2.92
N GLY A 388 14.74 6.10 -3.26
CA GLY A 388 15.05 5.06 -2.29
C GLY A 388 13.87 4.17 -1.92
N ASN A 389 12.61 4.56 -2.22
CA ASN A 389 11.46 3.67 -2.06
C ASN A 389 11.24 2.79 -3.30
N ASN A 390 12.26 2.03 -3.69
CA ASN A 390 12.27 1.37 -5.00
C ASN A 390 11.29 0.18 -5.07
N PRO A 391 10.65 -0.06 -6.23
CA PRO A 391 9.92 -1.30 -6.47
C PRO A 391 10.87 -2.49 -6.33
N LYS A 392 10.33 -3.65 -5.95
CA LYS A 392 11.08 -4.90 -5.78
C LYS A 392 10.49 -5.99 -6.65
N ASN A 393 11.27 -7.04 -6.88
CA ASN A 393 10.82 -8.27 -7.56
C ASN A 393 10.16 -7.99 -8.93
N LEU A 394 10.70 -7.01 -9.66
CA LEU A 394 10.27 -6.72 -11.04
C LEU A 394 10.40 -7.97 -11.89
N ASP A 395 9.28 -8.33 -12.52
CA ASP A 395 9.14 -9.44 -13.46
C ASP A 395 8.24 -8.98 -14.61
N TYR A 396 8.42 -9.55 -15.78
CA TYR A 396 7.59 -9.23 -16.95
C TYR A 396 7.27 -10.50 -17.73
N GLY A 397 6.07 -10.52 -18.30
CA GLY A 397 5.58 -11.66 -19.07
C GLY A 397 6.31 -11.85 -20.41
N PRO A 398 6.17 -13.02 -21.03
CA PRO A 398 6.57 -13.23 -22.42
C PRO A 398 6.08 -12.10 -23.33
N GLY A 399 6.98 -11.47 -24.09
CA GLY A 399 6.63 -10.36 -24.96
C GLY A 399 6.16 -9.10 -24.23
N PHE A 400 6.44 -8.98 -22.93
CA PHE A 400 6.05 -7.85 -22.07
C PHE A 400 4.53 -7.64 -21.96
N GLU A 401 3.75 -8.73 -22.07
CA GLU A 401 2.28 -8.72 -21.94
C GLU A 401 1.78 -8.38 -20.52
N TYR A 402 2.66 -8.44 -19.52
CA TYR A 402 2.41 -7.92 -18.17
C TYR A 402 3.71 -7.44 -17.53
N ILE A 403 3.57 -6.61 -16.49
CA ILE A 403 4.65 -6.23 -15.58
C ILE A 403 4.18 -6.50 -14.15
N TYR A 404 4.97 -7.23 -13.37
CA TYR A 404 4.73 -7.52 -11.95
C TYR A 404 5.82 -6.89 -11.09
N PHE A 405 5.45 -6.36 -9.94
CA PHE A 405 6.40 -5.85 -8.94
C PHE A 405 5.75 -5.79 -7.55
N GLU A 406 6.58 -5.58 -6.55
CA GLU A 406 6.19 -5.43 -5.15
C GLU A 406 6.56 -4.03 -4.64
N LEU A 407 5.60 -3.41 -3.94
CA LEU A 407 5.74 -2.09 -3.36
C LEU A 407 5.76 -2.19 -1.84
N GLU A 408 6.78 -1.59 -1.23
CA GLU A 408 6.93 -1.56 0.22
C GLU A 408 6.58 -0.15 0.74
N PHE A 409 5.62 -0.07 1.64
CA PHE A 409 5.20 1.19 2.24
C PHE A 409 5.66 1.23 3.68
N GLN A 410 6.29 2.34 4.05
CA GLN A 410 6.54 2.67 5.44
C GLN A 410 5.22 3.15 6.03
N VAL A 411 4.72 2.45 7.03
CA VAL A 411 3.56 2.95 7.75
C VAL A 411 3.98 4.17 8.56
N LYS A 412 3.57 5.36 8.11
CA LYS A 412 3.76 6.58 8.91
C LYS A 412 2.79 6.56 10.09
N ALA A 413 3.33 6.78 11.28
CA ALA A 413 2.54 7.25 12.40
C ALA A 413 1.99 8.64 12.03
N ILE A 414 0.72 8.71 11.62
CA ILE A 414 -0.01 9.98 11.61
C ILE A 414 -0.28 10.28 13.07
N PHE A 415 0.64 11.00 13.72
CA PHE A 415 0.30 11.64 14.98
C PHE A 415 -0.75 12.68 14.62
N PRO A 416 -1.99 12.59 15.11
CA PRO A 416 -2.87 13.74 15.05
C PRO A 416 -2.10 14.85 15.77
N GLU A 417 -1.62 15.84 15.01
CA GLU A 417 -1.11 17.06 15.61
C GLU A 417 -2.17 17.50 16.59
N LYS A 418 -1.81 17.53 17.88
CA LYS A 418 -2.70 17.75 19.01
C LYS A 418 -3.87 18.60 18.56
N SER A 419 -5.03 17.98 18.33
CA SER A 419 -6.27 18.72 18.29
C SER A 419 -6.29 19.47 19.60
N GLY A 420 -6.10 20.79 19.52
CA GLY A 420 -6.04 21.64 20.69
C GLY A 420 -7.35 21.43 21.42
N VAL A 421 -7.32 20.61 22.47
CA VAL A 421 -8.41 20.53 23.43
C VAL A 421 -8.39 21.88 24.11
N ILE A 422 -9.15 22.82 23.56
CA ILE A 422 -9.52 24.03 24.25
C ILE A 422 -10.44 23.55 25.37
N ILE A 423 -9.87 23.31 26.54
CA ILE A 423 -10.65 23.23 27.78
C ILE A 423 -11.15 24.65 28.02
N SER A 424 -12.30 25.00 27.44
CA SER A 424 -13.01 26.21 27.83
C SER A 424 -13.60 25.97 29.20
N GLY A 425 -12.86 26.35 30.24
CA GLY A 425 -13.40 26.47 31.58
C GLY A 425 -14.35 27.66 31.66
N ARG A 426 -15.60 27.40 32.05
CA ARG A 426 -16.32 28.19 33.05
C ARG A 426 -17.07 27.26 33.97
#